data_AF-A0A292YU10-F1
#
_entry.id   AF-A0A292YU10-F1
#
_cell.length_a   1.000
_cell.length_b   1.000
_cell.length_c   1.000
_cell.angle_alpha   90.00
_cell.angle_beta   90.00
_cell.angle_gamma   90.00
#
_symmetry.space_group_name_H-M   'P 1'
#
loop_
_entity.id
_entity.type
_entity.pdbx_description
1 polymer ?
#
loop_
_entity_poly.entity_id
_entity_poly.type
_entity_poly.pdbx_seq_one_letter_code
_entity_poly.pdbx_strand_id
1 'polypeptide(L)'
;MYDADSGLVYVSDTGARSHGRGDRVDTGHIAGRRRGAYVDLLDPGEGAIDDDDLPASCECGPRTLSRSGLLAAVARGQRHMRLR
;
A
#
# COMPACT_ATOMS: atom_id res chain seq x y z
N MET A 1 14.19 -15.51 12.79
CA MET A 1 13.14 -15.94 11.85
C MET A 1 11.88 -15.22 12.35
N TYR A 2 11.28 -14.36 11.55
CA TYR A 2 10.04 -13.69 11.96
C TYR A 2 8.89 -14.66 11.70
N ASP A 3 8.07 -14.87 12.73
CA ASP A 3 6.91 -15.73 12.65
C ASP A 3 5.90 -15.12 11.66
N ALA A 4 5.51 -15.88 10.65
CA ALA A 4 4.60 -15.43 9.61
C ALA A 4 3.12 -15.59 9.99
N ASP A 5 2.82 -16.08 11.21
CA ASP A 5 1.45 -16.13 11.76
C ASP A 5 0.97 -14.77 12.29
N SER A 6 1.83 -13.74 12.29
CA SER A 6 1.38 -12.35 12.47
C SER A 6 0.80 -11.86 11.14
N GLY A 7 -0.53 -11.78 11.03
CA GLY A 7 -1.29 -11.49 9.81
C GLY A 7 -0.76 -10.38 8.88
N LEU A 8 -1.25 -10.38 7.64
CA LEU A 8 -0.78 -9.48 6.58
C LEU A 8 -1.04 -8.01 6.92
N VAL A 9 -0.02 -7.16 6.77
CA VAL A 9 -0.11 -5.71 6.99
C VAL A 9 0.07 -4.96 5.68
N TYR A 10 -0.81 -4.01 5.40
CA TYR A 10 -0.69 -3.03 4.33
C TYR A 10 -0.11 -1.73 4.86
N VAL A 11 0.89 -1.21 4.15
CA VAL A 11 1.49 0.10 4.43
C VAL A 11 1.58 0.87 3.13
N SER A 12 1.01 2.09 3.09
CA SER A 12 1.29 3.06 2.04
C SER A 12 1.77 4.37 2.64
N ASP A 13 2.84 4.92 2.07
CA ASP A 13 3.38 6.21 2.48
C ASP A 13 3.55 7.10 1.24
N THR A 14 3.08 8.33 1.35
CA THR A 14 3.33 9.40 0.39
C THR A 14 4.42 10.31 0.94
N GLY A 15 5.61 9.75 1.13
CA GLY A 15 6.80 10.49 1.53
C GLY A 15 7.56 11.05 0.32
N ALA A 16 8.26 12.17 0.51
CA ALA A 16 9.06 12.88 -0.51
C ALA A 16 10.32 12.12 -0.99
N ARG A 17 10.34 10.79 -0.88
CA ARG A 17 11.51 9.96 -1.17
C ARG A 17 11.12 8.83 -2.10
N SER A 18 11.68 8.87 -3.29
CA SER A 18 11.67 7.75 -4.23
C SER A 18 12.29 6.50 -3.60
N HIS A 19 11.58 5.37 -3.62
CA HIS A 19 12.15 4.08 -3.26
C HIS A 19 12.96 3.51 -4.43
N GLY A 20 14.19 4.01 -4.61
CA GLY A 20 15.12 3.54 -5.64
C GLY A 20 16.56 3.82 -5.28
N ARG A 21 17.49 2.94 -5.69
CA ARG A 21 18.93 3.12 -5.45
C ARG A 21 19.43 4.34 -6.22
N GLY A 22 19.50 5.47 -5.52
CA GLY A 22 19.92 6.76 -6.08
C GLY A 22 19.08 7.91 -5.55
N ASP A 23 18.90 7.97 -4.22
CA ASP A 23 18.10 8.93 -3.46
C ASP A 23 18.20 10.35 -4.03
N ARG A 24 17.24 10.71 -4.87
CA ARG A 24 16.93 12.10 -5.21
C ARG A 24 15.74 12.51 -4.35
N VAL A 25 15.80 13.70 -3.79
CA VAL A 25 14.65 14.34 -3.15
C VAL A 25 13.56 14.44 -4.22
N ASP A 26 12.44 13.74 -3.99
CA ASP A 26 11.31 13.84 -4.91
C ASP A 26 10.68 15.22 -4.70
N THR A 27 10.61 16.00 -5.78
CA THR A 27 10.00 17.33 -5.69
C THR A 27 8.51 17.12 -5.84
N GLY A 28 7.85 16.80 -4.72
CA GLY A 28 6.41 16.51 -4.66
C GLY A 28 5.58 17.47 -5.50
N HIS A 29 5.18 17.02 -6.69
CA HIS A 29 4.50 17.87 -7.67
C HIS A 29 3.07 18.26 -7.22
N ILE A 30 2.44 17.41 -6.40
CA ILE A 30 1.13 17.63 -5.77
C ILE A 30 1.13 17.05 -4.34
N ALA A 31 2.22 17.21 -3.59
CA ALA A 31 2.29 16.73 -2.19
C ALA A 31 1.53 17.66 -1.23
N GLY A 32 0.28 17.95 -1.55
CA GLY A 32 -0.64 18.70 -0.71
C GLY A 32 -1.33 17.78 0.30
N ARG A 33 -0.87 17.82 1.56
CA ARG A 33 -1.66 17.55 2.79
C ARG A 33 -1.91 16.11 3.28
N ARG A 34 -1.17 15.08 2.86
CA ARG A 34 -1.18 13.78 3.60
C ARG A 34 0.25 13.38 3.97
N ARG A 35 0.74 13.97 5.06
CA ARG A 35 2.01 13.58 5.68
C ARG A 35 1.71 12.52 6.73
N GLY A 36 1.85 11.25 6.36
CA GLY A 36 1.68 10.13 7.28
C GLY A 36 1.46 8.82 6.55
N ALA A 37 2.11 7.76 7.02
CA ALA A 37 1.85 6.42 6.53
C ALA A 37 0.41 6.01 6.87
N TYR A 38 -0.29 5.45 5.89
CA TYR A 38 -1.50 4.68 6.12
C TYR A 38 -1.08 3.23 6.41
N VAL A 39 -1.55 2.69 7.53
CA VAL A 39 -1.24 1.33 7.97
C VAL A 39 -2.56 0.63 8.27
N ASP A 40 -2.72 -0.57 7.72
CA ASP A 40 -3.90 -1.39 7.91
C ASP A 40 -3.56 -2.88 8.03
N LEU A 41 -4.34 -3.61 8.81
CA LEU A 41 -4.27 -5.06 8.91
C LEU A 41 -5.20 -5.66 7.84
N LEU A 42 -4.62 -6.38 6.88
CA LEU A 42 -5.35 -6.97 5.75
C LEU A 42 -6.14 -8.22 6.11
N ASP A 43 -5.78 -8.86 7.23
CA ASP A 43 -6.43 -10.08 7.71
C ASP A 43 -7.07 -9.86 9.09
N PRO A 44 -8.33 -9.42 9.14
CA PRO A 44 -9.08 -9.29 10.39
C PRO A 44 -9.68 -10.62 10.90
N GLY A 45 -9.47 -11.75 10.21
CA GLY A 45 -10.11 -13.04 10.51
C GLY A 45 -11.37 -13.35 9.67
N GLU A 46 -11.93 -14.56 9.81
CA GLU A 46 -13.05 -15.06 9.01
C GLU A 46 -14.26 -14.11 9.05
N GLY A 47 -14.69 -13.64 7.86
CA GLY A 47 -15.93 -12.88 7.67
C GLY A 47 -15.80 -11.35 7.72
N ALA A 48 -14.59 -10.81 7.90
CA ALA A 48 -14.38 -9.37 8.11
C ALA A 48 -13.70 -8.62 6.93
N ILE A 49 -13.65 -9.22 5.73
CA ILE A 49 -13.18 -8.52 4.53
C ILE A 49 -14.38 -7.80 3.90
N ASP A 50 -14.56 -6.52 4.23
CA ASP A 50 -15.30 -5.60 3.37
C ASP A 50 -14.38 -5.25 2.18
N ASP A 51 -14.88 -5.29 0.94
CA ASP A 51 -14.07 -4.95 -0.25
C ASP A 51 -13.97 -3.42 -0.34
N ASP A 52 -13.17 -2.84 0.54
CA ASP A 52 -12.88 -1.42 0.56
C ASP A 52 -11.64 -1.08 -0.28
N ASP A 53 -11.63 0.18 -0.70
CA ASP A 53 -10.56 0.78 -1.47
C ASP A 53 -9.45 1.26 -0.52
N LEU A 54 -8.31 0.57 -0.56
CA LEU A 54 -7.11 0.94 0.18
C LEU A 54 -6.42 2.14 -0.50
N PRO A 55 -5.97 3.15 0.24
CA PRO A 55 -5.27 4.30 -0.34
C PRO A 55 -3.89 3.86 -0.84
N ALA A 56 -3.65 4.09 -2.13
CA ALA A 56 -2.40 3.82 -2.82
C ALA A 56 -1.85 5.09 -3.48
N SER A 57 -2.18 6.26 -2.90
CA SER A 57 -1.80 7.56 -3.43
C SER A 57 -0.30 7.65 -3.71
N CYS A 58 0.04 8.30 -4.81
CA CYS A 58 1.39 8.70 -5.19
C CYS A 58 1.50 10.22 -5.12
N GLU A 59 2.70 10.75 -5.31
CA GLU A 59 2.91 12.19 -5.55
C GLU A 59 2.17 12.70 -6.81
N CYS A 60 1.79 11.78 -7.70
CA CYS A 60 1.01 12.03 -8.91
C CYS A 60 -0.50 12.16 -8.68
N GLY A 61 -0.99 11.99 -7.45
CA GLY A 61 -2.40 12.14 -7.10
C GLY A 61 -2.99 10.95 -6.35
N PRO A 62 -4.28 11.04 -5.95
CA PRO A 62 -4.96 9.96 -5.26
C PRO A 62 -5.10 8.75 -6.18
N ARG A 63 -4.77 7.58 -5.64
CA ARG A 63 -5.02 6.27 -6.23
C ARG A 63 -5.56 5.36 -5.15
N THR A 64 -6.35 4.38 -5.53
CA THR A 64 -6.85 3.34 -4.64
C THR A 64 -6.50 1.97 -5.21
N LEU A 65 -6.50 0.96 -4.34
CA LEU A 65 -6.50 -0.43 -4.74
C LEU A 65 -7.58 -1.21 -3.99
N SER A 66 -8.16 -2.22 -4.64
CA SER A 66 -9.07 -3.15 -3.96
C SER A 66 -8.29 -4.03 -2.98
N ARG A 67 -8.78 -4.12 -1.74
CA ARG A 67 -8.26 -5.03 -0.72
C ARG A 67 -8.31 -6.49 -1.19
N SER A 68 -9.45 -6.92 -1.72
CA SER A 68 -9.62 -8.30 -2.20
C SER A 68 -8.68 -8.61 -3.37
N GLY A 69 -8.47 -7.65 -4.26
CA GLY A 69 -7.50 -7.75 -5.36
C GLY A 69 -6.06 -7.92 -4.86
N LEU A 70 -5.65 -7.17 -3.83
CA LEU A 70 -4.34 -7.30 -3.20
C LEU A 70 -4.14 -8.69 -2.59
N LEU A 71 -5.11 -9.14 -1.78
CA LEU A 71 -5.06 -10.46 -1.14
C LEU A 71 -4.98 -11.59 -2.16
N ALA A 72 -5.74 -11.50 -3.26
CA ALA A 72 -5.67 -12.47 -4.35
C ALA A 72 -4.28 -12.47 -5.04
N ALA A 73 -3.64 -11.31 -5.19
CA ALA A 73 -2.29 -11.20 -5.74
C ALA A 73 -1.24 -11.82 -4.79
N VAL A 74 -1.34 -11.54 -3.49
CA VAL A 74 -0.47 -12.12 -2.45
C VAL A 74 -0.61 -13.64 -2.40
N ALA A 75 -1.83 -14.17 -2.42
CA ALA A 75 -2.10 -15.61 -2.44
C ALA A 75 -1.49 -16.30 -3.68
N ARG A 76 -1.36 -15.59 -4.79
CA ARG A 76 -0.71 -16.06 -6.03
C ARG A 76 0.82 -15.88 -6.03
N GLY A 77 1.41 -15.39 -4.94
CA GLY A 77 2.84 -15.08 -4.85
C GLY A 77 3.28 -13.90 -5.72
N GLN A 78 2.34 -13.04 -6.15
CA GLN A 78 2.68 -11.87 -6.97
C GLN A 78 3.34 -10.80 -6.12
N ARG A 79 4.44 -10.25 -6.65
CA ARG A 79 5.21 -9.19 -5.98
C ARG A 79 4.92 -7.80 -6.54
N HIS A 80 4.34 -7.72 -7.74
CA HIS A 80 4.06 -6.47 -8.44
C HIS A 80 2.63 -6.48 -8.95
N MET A 81 1.92 -5.38 -8.72
CA MET A 81 0.57 -5.14 -9.24
C MET A 81 0.54 -3.77 -9.92
N ARG A 82 -0.19 -3.66 -11.03
CA ARG A 82 -0.44 -2.37 -11.69
C ARG A 82 -1.75 -1.79 -11.17
N LEU A 83 -1.67 -0.60 -10.61
CA LEU A 83 -2.84 0.20 -10.25
C LEU A 83 -3.41 0.86 -11.50
N ARG A 84 -4.75 0.88 -11.62
CA ARG A 84 -5.43 1.56 -12.72
C ARG A 84 -5.52 3.05 -12.46
#